data_AF-A0A9D0XUK1-F1
#
_entry.id   AF-A0A9D0XUK1-F1
#
_cell.length_a   1.000
_cell.length_b   1.000
_cell.length_c   1.000
_cell.angle_alpha   90.00
_cell.angle_beta   90.00
_cell.angle_gamma   90.00
#
_symmetry.space_group_name_H-M   'P 1'
#
loop_
_entity.id
_entity.type
_entity.pdbx_description
1 polymer ?
#
loop_
_entity_poly.entity_id
_entity_poly.type
_entity_poly.pdbx_seq_one_letter_code
_entity_poly.pdbx_strand_id
1 'polypeptide(L)'
;MLKHIFILITLLFLASPTWSSEINDQQLSEKIQPLTQKKLKQISKAIDELSQYQHARIQPILDALLNNNLYYLRSSKEIIITEKIDDKYFAIDAISSNDIGTLPKSKIKKIKTNNKIRKNLRTILAKLSLSDPNTELRLIAAKNLRKNPSPEATSLLEEAVKSEKDDDVKEVMTEALNIIKALDINLEESKRIEAVYLLEDSLSTDARNALTTLSSKNSEGKFETPENIALAAEEVSKSI
;
A
#
# COMPACT_ATOMS: atom_id res chain seq x y z
N MET A 1 56.98 -20.07 31.36
CA MET A 1 56.03 -20.45 30.28
C MET A 1 54.90 -19.42 30.25
N LEU A 2 55.03 -18.37 29.43
CA LEU A 2 53.98 -17.38 29.18
C LEU A 2 53.04 -17.95 28.11
N LYS A 3 51.80 -18.31 28.47
CA LYS A 3 50.75 -18.58 27.48
C LYS A 3 49.91 -17.32 27.29
N HIS A 4 50.08 -16.71 26.12
CA HIS A 4 49.30 -15.56 25.65
C HIS A 4 47.89 -16.05 25.32
N ILE A 5 46.88 -15.50 26.00
CA ILE A 5 45.47 -15.70 25.65
C ILE A 5 45.10 -14.65 24.62
N PHE A 6 44.88 -15.11 23.39
CA PHE A 6 44.43 -14.31 22.26
C PHE A 6 42.92 -14.18 22.38
N ILE A 7 42.41 -13.00 22.78
CA ILE A 7 40.98 -12.69 22.76
C ILE A 7 40.63 -12.34 21.31
N LEU A 8 40.04 -13.30 20.61
CA LEU A 8 39.47 -13.10 19.28
C LEU A 8 38.10 -12.43 19.45
N ILE A 9 38.08 -11.10 19.35
CA ILE A 9 36.84 -10.31 19.31
C ILE A 9 36.26 -10.47 17.89
N THR A 10 35.38 -11.46 17.71
CA THR A 10 34.59 -11.60 16.50
C THR A 10 33.55 -10.48 16.46
N LEU A 11 33.87 -9.45 15.67
CA LEU A 11 32.97 -8.37 15.30
C LEU A 11 31.82 -8.94 14.47
N LEU A 12 30.71 -9.27 15.12
CA LEU A 12 29.47 -9.68 14.48
C LEU A 12 28.88 -8.44 13.78
N PHE A 13 29.18 -8.28 12.49
CA PHE A 13 28.48 -7.33 11.62
C PHE A 13 27.03 -7.81 11.50
N LEU A 14 26.17 -7.37 12.42
CA LEU A 14 24.72 -7.43 12.24
C LEU A 14 24.44 -6.61 10.97
N ALA A 15 24.04 -7.30 9.91
CA ALA A 15 23.39 -6.70 8.76
C ALA A 15 22.17 -5.96 9.29
N SER A 16 22.36 -4.67 9.60
CA SER A 16 21.25 -3.80 9.93
C SER A 16 20.38 -3.78 8.67
N PRO A 17 19.06 -4.02 8.78
CA PRO A 17 18.14 -3.74 7.69
C PRO A 17 18.50 -2.36 7.12
N THR A 18 18.40 -2.15 5.81
CA THR A 18 18.54 -0.80 5.28
C THR A 18 17.28 -0.04 5.69
N TRP A 19 17.22 0.43 6.94
CA TRP A 19 16.12 1.21 7.48
C TRP A 19 15.97 2.46 6.61
N SER A 20 14.75 2.74 6.15
CA SER A 20 14.44 4.02 5.51
C SER A 20 14.85 5.16 6.43
N SER A 21 15.49 6.19 5.89
CA SER A 21 16.03 7.29 6.70
C SER A 21 14.89 8.06 7.35
N GLU A 22 14.90 8.15 8.68
CA GLU A 22 14.02 9.06 9.41
C GLU A 22 14.38 10.51 9.07
N ILE A 23 13.36 11.33 8.84
CA ILE A 23 13.52 12.75 8.53
C ILE A 23 12.64 13.60 9.46
N ASN A 24 13.06 14.84 9.73
CA ASN A 24 12.26 15.80 10.50
C ASN A 24 11.34 16.65 9.61
N ASP A 25 10.48 17.47 10.22
CA ASP A 25 9.52 18.34 9.53
C ASP A 25 10.17 19.27 8.51
N GLN A 26 11.36 19.82 8.82
CA GLN A 26 12.07 20.72 7.91
C GLN A 26 12.56 19.97 6.66
N GLN A 27 13.17 18.81 6.84
CA GLN A 27 13.61 17.96 5.75
C GLN A 27 12.42 17.46 4.92
N LEU A 28 11.31 17.08 5.56
CA LEU A 28 10.09 16.70 4.87
C LEU A 28 9.57 17.86 4.02
N SER A 29 9.55 19.09 4.56
CA SER A 29 9.14 20.29 3.83
C SER A 29 9.90 20.43 2.52
N GLU A 30 11.22 20.33 2.55
CA GLU A 30 12.06 20.39 1.35
C GLU A 30 11.75 19.27 0.36
N LYS A 31 11.50 18.04 0.85
CA LYS A 31 11.26 16.86 0.02
C LYS A 31 9.86 16.82 -0.61
N ILE A 32 8.86 17.47 -0.02
CA ILE A 32 7.51 17.52 -0.60
C ILE A 32 7.33 18.68 -1.60
N GLN A 33 8.16 19.73 -1.56
CA GLN A 33 8.06 20.87 -2.49
C GLN A 33 7.98 20.48 -3.98
N PRO A 34 8.74 19.48 -4.48
CA PRO A 34 8.64 19.02 -5.86
C PRO A 34 7.24 18.50 -6.28
N LEU A 35 6.35 18.17 -5.34
CA LEU A 35 4.96 17.82 -5.65
C LEU A 35 4.17 18.99 -6.24
N THR A 36 4.56 20.24 -5.97
CA THR A 36 3.88 21.45 -6.50
C THR A 36 4.15 21.70 -7.99
N GLN A 37 5.07 20.95 -8.60
CA GLN A 37 5.50 21.10 -9.98
C GLN A 37 4.38 20.84 -10.99
N LYS A 38 4.47 21.45 -12.17
CA LYS A 38 3.47 21.26 -13.23
C LYS A 38 3.66 19.92 -13.98
N LYS A 39 4.89 19.43 -14.06
CA LYS A 39 5.22 18.24 -14.88
C LYS A 39 4.97 16.97 -14.07
N LEU A 40 4.10 16.10 -14.60
CA LEU A 40 3.74 14.83 -13.95
C LEU A 40 4.96 13.92 -13.70
N LYS A 41 6.00 13.96 -14.56
CA LYS A 41 7.25 13.22 -14.35
C LYS A 41 8.00 13.65 -13.07
N GLN A 42 7.97 14.94 -12.74
CA GLN A 42 8.61 15.46 -11.53
C GLN A 42 7.83 15.07 -10.28
N ILE A 43 6.49 15.16 -10.34
CA ILE A 43 5.61 14.68 -9.26
C ILE A 43 5.86 13.19 -9.00
N SER A 44 5.92 12.37 -10.06
CA SER A 44 6.20 10.92 -9.93
C SER A 44 7.53 10.67 -9.23
N LYS A 45 8.62 11.35 -9.65
CA LYS A 45 9.93 11.20 -9.02
C LYS A 45 9.91 11.59 -7.53
N ALA A 46 9.19 12.65 -7.20
CA ALA A 46 9.05 13.09 -5.81
C ALA A 46 8.31 12.06 -4.95
N ILE A 47 7.26 11.43 -5.49
CA ILE A 47 6.55 10.34 -4.83
C ILE A 47 7.49 9.14 -4.58
N ASP A 48 8.28 8.78 -5.58
CA ASP A 48 9.25 7.68 -5.46
C ASP A 48 10.32 8.01 -4.40
N GLU A 49 10.83 9.23 -4.38
CA GLU A 49 11.80 9.69 -3.37
C GLU A 49 11.21 9.69 -1.96
N LEU A 50 9.95 10.14 -1.79
CA LEU A 50 9.28 10.14 -0.48
C LEU A 50 9.13 8.73 0.11
N SER A 51 9.00 7.70 -0.73
CA SER A 51 8.91 6.30 -0.26
C SER A 51 10.18 5.78 0.42
N GLN A 52 11.30 6.50 0.32
CA GLN A 52 12.59 6.11 0.89
C GLN A 52 12.80 6.62 2.33
N TYR A 53 11.87 7.45 2.83
CA TYR A 53 11.99 8.10 4.13
C TYR A 53 10.90 7.66 5.10
N GLN A 54 11.18 7.77 6.40
CA GLN A 54 10.18 7.58 7.46
C GLN A 54 9.77 8.93 8.05
N HIS A 55 8.47 9.19 8.06
CA HIS A 55 7.85 10.31 8.77
C HIS A 55 6.35 10.07 8.86
N ALA A 56 5.75 10.38 10.01
CA ALA A 56 4.31 10.18 10.27
C ALA A 56 3.36 10.91 9.28
N ARG A 57 3.88 11.83 8.47
CA ARG A 57 3.11 12.68 7.54
C ARG A 57 3.22 12.25 6.09
N ILE A 58 4.19 11.38 5.75
CA ILE A 58 4.36 10.91 4.36
C ILE A 58 3.11 10.18 3.89
N GLN A 59 2.62 9.20 4.66
CA GLN A 59 1.43 8.44 4.28
C GLN A 59 0.17 9.32 4.15
N PRO A 60 -0.20 10.18 5.12
CA PRO A 60 -1.31 11.13 4.95
C PRO A 60 -1.18 12.02 3.71
N ILE A 61 0.02 12.50 3.38
CA ILE A 61 0.26 13.33 2.20
C ILE A 61 0.05 12.54 0.90
N LEU A 62 0.62 11.34 0.81
CA LEU A 62 0.50 10.48 -0.37
C LEU A 62 -0.95 9.99 -0.56
N ASP A 63 -1.65 9.69 0.53
CA ASP A 63 -3.06 9.32 0.50
C ASP A 63 -3.94 10.49 0.06
N ALA A 64 -3.73 11.70 0.61
CA ALA A 64 -4.40 12.90 0.14
C ALA A 64 -4.14 13.16 -1.35
N LEU A 65 -2.94 12.86 -1.85
CA LEU A 65 -2.63 12.99 -3.28
C LEU A 65 -3.38 11.96 -4.13
N LEU A 66 -3.45 10.70 -3.68
CA LEU A 66 -4.21 9.64 -4.32
C LEU A 66 -5.70 10.01 -4.40
N ASN A 67 -6.24 10.52 -3.28
CA ASN A 67 -7.63 10.91 -3.09
C ASN A 67 -7.97 12.31 -3.59
N ASN A 68 -7.09 12.92 -4.41
CA ASN A 68 -7.35 14.21 -5.06
C ASN A 68 -7.56 15.39 -4.10
N ASN A 69 -7.11 15.26 -2.86
CA ASN A 69 -7.29 16.18 -1.74
C ASN A 69 -6.00 16.94 -1.38
N LEU A 70 -4.89 16.73 -2.11
CA LEU A 70 -3.65 17.47 -1.91
C LEU A 70 -3.57 18.72 -2.79
N TYR A 71 -3.38 19.88 -2.16
CA TYR A 71 -3.34 21.20 -2.79
C TYR A 71 -2.11 21.98 -2.30
N TYR A 72 -1.86 23.15 -2.89
CA TYR A 72 -0.96 24.16 -2.33
C TYR A 72 -1.58 25.55 -2.34
N LEU A 73 -1.18 26.37 -1.38
CA LEU A 73 -1.53 27.79 -1.32
C LEU A 73 -0.88 28.54 -2.48
N ARG A 74 -1.65 29.35 -3.22
CA ARG A 74 -1.11 30.11 -4.36
C ARG A 74 -0.04 31.12 -3.93
N SER A 75 -0.21 31.71 -2.74
CA SER A 75 0.65 32.75 -2.14
C SER A 75 2.02 32.21 -1.71
N SER A 76 2.04 31.17 -0.87
CA SER A 76 3.25 30.66 -0.22
C SER A 76 3.82 29.39 -0.85
N LYS A 77 3.03 28.67 -1.66
CA LYS A 77 3.32 27.30 -2.13
C LYS A 77 3.34 26.23 -1.04
N GLU A 78 2.94 26.57 0.18
CA GLU A 78 2.74 25.58 1.23
C GLU A 78 1.72 24.53 0.79
N ILE A 79 2.07 23.27 1.02
CA ILE A 79 1.23 22.12 0.67
C ILE A 79 0.22 21.91 1.79
N ILE A 80 -1.03 21.72 1.40
CA ILE A 80 -2.16 21.58 2.30
C ILE A 80 -2.97 20.34 1.93
N ILE A 81 -3.53 19.69 2.94
CA ILE A 81 -4.53 18.64 2.75
C ILE A 81 -5.89 19.29 2.92
N THR A 82 -6.80 19.03 1.98
CA THR A 82 -8.11 19.68 1.97
C THR A 82 -9.26 18.70 2.00
N GLU A 83 -10.32 19.08 2.69
CA GLU A 83 -11.64 18.48 2.57
C GLU A 83 -12.60 19.49 1.94
N LYS A 84 -13.37 19.05 0.94
CA LYS A 84 -14.31 19.94 0.25
C LYS A 84 -15.60 20.00 1.08
N ILE A 85 -15.97 21.21 1.50
CA ILE A 85 -17.21 21.50 2.23
C ILE A 85 -17.98 22.52 1.40
N ASP A 86 -19.10 22.09 0.81
CA ASP A 86 -19.87 22.84 -0.19
C ASP A 86 -18.97 23.37 -1.33
N ASP A 87 -18.88 24.69 -1.51
CA ASP A 87 -18.03 25.34 -2.52
C ASP A 87 -16.66 25.78 -1.99
N LYS A 88 -16.35 25.44 -0.73
CA LYS A 88 -15.10 25.82 -0.06
C LYS A 88 -14.29 24.57 0.32
N TYR A 89 -13.09 24.83 0.84
CA TYR A 89 -12.13 23.80 1.19
C TYR A 89 -11.65 24.06 2.61
N PHE A 90 -12.01 23.20 3.55
CA PHE A 90 -11.31 23.14 4.82
C PHE A 90 -9.89 22.65 4.56
N ALA A 91 -8.89 23.29 5.18
CA ALA A 91 -7.49 23.01 4.90
C ALA A 91 -6.70 22.90 6.20
N ILE A 92 -5.81 21.90 6.23
CA ILE A 92 -4.76 21.77 7.23
C ILE A 92 -3.40 21.82 6.54
N ASP A 93 -2.39 22.27 7.28
CA ASP A 93 -1.00 22.17 6.83
C ASP A 93 -0.58 20.71 6.67
N ALA A 94 0.09 20.39 5.56
CA ALA A 94 0.45 19.01 5.23
C ALA A 94 1.49 18.41 6.18
N ILE A 95 2.31 19.23 6.86
CA ILE A 95 3.39 18.78 7.73
C ILE A 95 2.96 18.86 9.19
N SER A 96 2.68 20.07 9.68
CA SER A 96 2.36 20.34 11.08
C SER A 96 0.95 19.89 11.49
N SER A 97 0.05 19.62 10.54
CA SER A 97 -1.38 19.36 10.80
C SER A 97 -2.17 20.55 11.34
N ASN A 98 -1.56 21.73 11.41
CA ASN A 98 -2.23 22.92 11.92
C ASN A 98 -3.42 23.30 11.05
N ASP A 99 -4.52 23.71 11.69
CA ASP A 99 -5.70 24.22 11.01
C ASP A 99 -5.38 25.55 10.30
N ILE A 100 -5.62 25.60 9.00
CA ILE A 100 -5.51 26.82 8.17
C ILE A 100 -6.91 27.45 7.98
N GLY A 101 -7.96 26.70 8.27
CA GLY A 101 -9.35 27.08 8.16
C GLY A 101 -9.90 26.86 6.75
N THR A 102 -11.03 27.52 6.48
CA THR A 102 -11.73 27.38 5.22
C THR A 102 -11.22 28.35 4.15
N LEU A 103 -10.81 27.83 3.01
CA LEU A 103 -10.25 28.59 1.90
C LEU A 103 -11.16 28.54 0.65
N PRO A 104 -11.28 29.64 -0.10
CA PRO A 104 -11.94 29.61 -1.40
C PRO A 104 -11.04 28.96 -2.45
N LYS A 105 -11.67 28.36 -3.47
CA LYS A 105 -10.96 27.72 -4.61
C LYS A 105 -9.93 28.63 -5.29
N SER A 106 -10.15 29.95 -5.27
CA SER A 106 -9.25 30.96 -5.84
C SER A 106 -7.92 31.11 -5.11
N LYS A 107 -7.80 30.64 -3.86
CA LYS A 107 -6.56 30.71 -3.06
C LYS A 107 -5.72 29.44 -3.12
N ILE A 108 -6.31 28.30 -3.48
CA ILE A 108 -5.66 26.99 -3.49
C ILE A 108 -5.53 26.38 -4.90
N LYS A 109 -4.44 25.66 -5.15
CA LYS A 109 -4.24 24.97 -6.42
C LYS A 109 -3.98 23.49 -6.19
N LYS A 110 -4.78 22.67 -6.86
CA LYS A 110 -4.70 21.20 -6.78
C LYS A 110 -3.40 20.68 -7.37
N ILE A 111 -2.80 19.69 -6.69
CA ILE A 111 -1.69 18.90 -7.22
C ILE A 111 -2.27 17.82 -8.13
N LYS A 112 -1.79 17.76 -9.38
CA LYS A 112 -2.40 16.91 -10.42
C LYS A 112 -1.85 15.48 -10.35
N THR A 113 -2.75 14.52 -10.56
CA THR A 113 -2.42 13.10 -10.73
C THR A 113 -2.98 12.57 -12.07
N ASN A 114 -2.41 11.47 -12.56
CA ASN A 114 -2.94 10.68 -13.67
C ASN A 114 -3.01 9.19 -13.27
N ASN A 115 -3.51 8.32 -14.14
CA ASN A 115 -3.67 6.90 -13.82
C ASN A 115 -2.34 6.21 -13.48
N LYS A 116 -1.24 6.58 -14.16
CA LYS A 116 0.09 6.06 -13.87
C LYS A 116 0.57 6.45 -12.46
N ILE A 117 0.44 7.72 -12.09
CA ILE A 117 0.78 8.21 -10.75
C ILE A 117 -0.10 7.54 -9.70
N ARG A 118 -1.40 7.39 -9.94
CA ARG A 118 -2.32 6.74 -8.99
C ARG A 118 -1.96 5.27 -8.78
N LYS A 119 -1.61 4.55 -9.84
CA LYS A 119 -1.12 3.16 -9.73
C LYS A 119 0.14 3.10 -8.85
N ASN A 120 1.12 3.96 -9.13
CA ASN A 120 2.35 4.04 -8.34
C ASN A 120 2.10 4.41 -6.87
N LEU A 121 1.23 5.39 -6.60
CA LEU A 121 0.85 5.79 -5.25
C LEU A 121 0.25 4.63 -4.47
N ARG A 122 -0.63 3.83 -5.08
CA ARG A 122 -1.20 2.64 -4.42
C ARG A 122 -0.12 1.64 -4.05
N THR A 123 0.82 1.37 -4.96
CA THR A 123 1.97 0.49 -4.67
C THR A 123 2.81 1.01 -3.51
N ILE A 124 3.15 2.30 -3.49
CA ILE A 124 3.96 2.92 -2.43
C ILE A 124 3.21 2.94 -1.10
N LEU A 125 1.93 3.31 -1.09
CA LEU A 125 1.09 3.32 0.12
C LEU A 125 0.92 1.91 0.69
N ALA A 126 0.70 0.90 -0.17
CA ALA A 126 0.66 -0.49 0.24
C ALA A 126 1.98 -0.91 0.88
N LYS A 127 3.12 -0.60 0.24
CA LYS A 127 4.45 -0.88 0.80
C LYS A 127 4.62 -0.23 2.18
N LEU A 128 4.40 1.07 2.28
CA LEU A 128 4.58 1.82 3.54
C LEU A 128 3.72 1.22 4.66
N SER A 129 2.44 0.95 4.37
CA SER A 129 1.50 0.44 5.37
C SER A 129 1.81 -1.01 5.77
N LEU A 130 2.25 -1.86 4.83
CA LEU A 130 2.65 -3.25 5.11
C LEU A 130 3.98 -3.35 5.86
N SER A 131 4.82 -2.31 5.81
CA SER A 131 6.10 -2.25 6.52
C SER A 131 6.07 -1.36 7.77
N ASP A 132 4.89 -0.91 8.19
CA ASP A 132 4.76 0.03 9.31
C ASP A 132 5.26 -0.63 10.61
N PRO A 133 6.04 0.06 11.47
CA PRO A 133 6.48 -0.50 12.74
C PRO A 133 5.31 -0.89 13.67
N ASN A 134 4.14 -0.27 13.51
CA ASN A 134 2.94 -0.58 14.28
C ASN A 134 2.17 -1.77 13.66
N THR A 135 2.06 -2.86 14.44
CA THR A 135 1.34 -4.08 14.06
C THR A 135 -0.11 -3.82 13.63
N GLU A 136 -0.84 -2.93 14.32
CA GLU A 136 -2.24 -2.62 13.98
C GLU A 136 -2.37 -1.97 12.60
N LEU A 137 -1.41 -1.11 12.23
CA LEU A 137 -1.41 -0.47 10.93
C LEU A 137 -1.09 -1.47 9.81
N ARG A 138 -0.18 -2.41 10.05
CA ARG A 138 0.09 -3.52 9.12
C ARG A 138 -1.13 -4.42 8.96
N LEU A 139 -1.83 -4.74 10.05
CA LEU A 139 -3.07 -5.52 10.02
C LEU A 139 -4.16 -4.83 9.20
N ILE A 140 -4.37 -3.53 9.41
CA ILE A 140 -5.34 -2.73 8.64
C ILE A 140 -4.96 -2.72 7.15
N ALA A 141 -3.67 -2.60 6.83
CA ALA A 141 -3.19 -2.64 5.45
C ALA A 141 -3.50 -3.98 4.77
N ALA A 142 -3.19 -5.09 5.45
CA ALA A 142 -3.46 -6.44 4.97
C ALA A 142 -4.97 -6.67 4.75
N LYS A 143 -5.82 -6.28 5.73
CA LYS A 143 -7.28 -6.36 5.61
C LYS A 143 -7.81 -5.53 4.42
N ASN A 144 -7.24 -4.36 4.17
CA ASN A 144 -7.64 -3.52 3.04
C ASN A 144 -7.29 -4.14 1.69
N LEU A 145 -6.10 -4.76 1.57
CA LEU A 145 -5.69 -5.48 0.35
C LEU A 145 -6.50 -6.75 0.12
N ARG A 146 -6.89 -7.44 1.21
CA ARG A 146 -7.82 -8.57 1.16
C ARG A 146 -9.19 -8.15 0.61
N LYS A 147 -9.73 -7.02 1.10
CA LYS A 147 -11.03 -6.47 0.67
C LYS A 147 -11.00 -5.82 -0.72
N ASN A 148 -9.89 -5.20 -1.10
CA ASN A 148 -9.71 -4.53 -2.38
C ASN A 148 -8.45 -5.08 -3.07
N PRO A 149 -8.52 -6.29 -3.66
CA PRO A 149 -7.37 -6.94 -4.28
C PRO A 149 -6.76 -6.08 -5.38
N SER A 150 -5.42 -5.97 -5.38
CA SER A 150 -4.66 -5.23 -6.38
C SER A 150 -3.46 -6.09 -6.81
N PRO A 151 -3.41 -6.56 -8.07
CA PRO A 151 -2.27 -7.32 -8.60
C PRO A 151 -0.93 -6.59 -8.46
N GLU A 152 -0.95 -5.26 -8.41
CA GLU A 152 0.23 -4.43 -8.15
C GLU A 152 0.85 -4.63 -6.76
N ALA A 153 0.12 -5.20 -5.81
CA ALA A 153 0.58 -5.45 -4.44
C ALA A 153 1.21 -6.85 -4.26
N THR A 154 1.11 -7.75 -5.24
CA THR A 154 1.55 -9.16 -5.10
C THR A 154 2.98 -9.28 -4.61
N SER A 155 3.94 -8.66 -5.30
CA SER A 155 5.37 -8.75 -4.91
C SER A 155 5.66 -8.11 -3.55
N LEU A 156 4.91 -7.05 -3.18
CA LEU A 156 5.06 -6.40 -1.88
C LEU A 156 4.55 -7.29 -0.75
N LEU A 157 3.40 -7.93 -0.94
CA LEU A 157 2.84 -8.87 0.02
C LEU A 157 3.73 -10.12 0.16
N GLU A 158 4.29 -10.63 -0.93
CA GLU A 158 5.24 -11.75 -0.86
C GLU A 158 6.47 -11.43 0.00
N GLU A 159 6.99 -10.20 -0.07
CA GLU A 159 8.09 -9.74 0.76
C GLU A 159 7.65 -9.49 2.21
N ALA A 160 6.48 -8.88 2.41
CA ALA A 160 5.92 -8.60 3.72
C ALA A 160 5.63 -9.89 4.50
N VAL A 161 4.96 -10.88 3.89
CA VAL A 161 4.68 -12.19 4.51
C VAL A 161 5.95 -12.90 4.97
N LYS A 162 7.05 -12.80 4.20
CA LYS A 162 8.34 -13.43 4.54
C LYS A 162 9.02 -12.79 5.75
N SER A 163 8.79 -11.49 5.97
CA SER A 163 9.46 -10.70 7.00
C SER A 163 8.58 -10.39 8.21
N GLU A 164 7.27 -10.61 8.11
CA GLU A 164 6.31 -10.41 9.19
C GLU A 164 6.59 -11.37 10.35
N LYS A 165 6.51 -10.80 11.57
CA LYS A 165 6.80 -11.50 12.83
C LYS A 165 5.56 -11.75 13.65
N ASP A 166 4.50 -10.99 13.41
CA ASP A 166 3.22 -11.16 14.06
C ASP A 166 2.37 -12.18 13.28
N ASP A 167 2.01 -13.29 13.92
CA ASP A 167 1.35 -14.42 13.25
C ASP A 167 -0.06 -14.02 12.74
N ASP A 168 -0.80 -13.21 13.49
CA ASP A 168 -2.14 -12.75 13.09
C ASP A 168 -2.06 -11.84 11.85
N VAL A 169 -1.09 -10.91 11.82
CA VAL A 169 -0.86 -10.07 10.64
C VAL A 169 -0.41 -10.91 9.44
N LYS A 170 0.48 -11.87 9.67
CA LYS A 170 1.02 -12.75 8.62
C LYS A 170 -0.08 -13.59 7.99
N GLU A 171 -0.97 -14.16 8.78
CA GLU A 171 -2.14 -14.92 8.29
C GLU A 171 -2.98 -14.06 7.34
N VAL A 172 -3.35 -12.84 7.76
CA VAL A 172 -4.16 -11.93 6.93
C VAL A 172 -3.41 -11.47 5.67
N MET A 173 -2.09 -11.24 5.75
CA MET A 173 -1.28 -10.91 4.58
C MET A 173 -1.20 -12.08 3.59
N THR A 174 -1.03 -13.31 4.07
CA THR A 174 -1.01 -14.52 3.24
C THR A 174 -2.36 -14.72 2.57
N GLU A 175 -3.45 -14.52 3.30
CA GLU A 175 -4.79 -14.62 2.73
C GLU A 175 -5.02 -13.55 1.65
N ALA A 176 -4.68 -12.29 1.92
CA ALA A 176 -4.76 -11.21 0.94
C ALA A 176 -3.95 -11.53 -0.33
N LEU A 177 -2.75 -12.09 -0.16
CA LEU A 177 -1.87 -12.50 -1.26
C LEU A 177 -2.53 -13.59 -2.13
N ASN A 178 -3.13 -14.61 -1.50
CA ASN A 178 -3.77 -15.71 -2.23
C ASN A 178 -5.03 -15.23 -2.97
N ILE A 179 -5.85 -14.36 -2.36
CA ILE A 179 -6.98 -13.72 -3.06
C ILE A 179 -6.50 -12.95 -4.29
N ILE A 180 -5.45 -12.13 -4.15
CA ILE A 180 -4.90 -11.35 -5.26
C ILE A 180 -4.41 -12.26 -6.38
N LYS A 181 -3.65 -13.31 -6.05
CA LYS A 181 -3.14 -14.27 -7.04
C LYS A 181 -4.26 -15.02 -7.75
N ALA A 182 -5.28 -15.48 -7.03
CA ALA A 182 -6.41 -16.19 -7.61
C ALA A 182 -7.19 -15.32 -8.62
N LEU A 183 -7.34 -14.02 -8.33
CA LEU A 183 -8.06 -13.06 -9.16
C LEU A 183 -7.23 -12.42 -10.29
N ASP A 184 -5.91 -12.56 -10.30
CA ASP A 184 -5.05 -11.93 -11.32
C ASP A 184 -5.14 -12.68 -12.66
N ILE A 185 -5.91 -12.13 -13.59
CA ILE A 185 -6.10 -12.68 -14.94
C ILE A 185 -4.82 -12.77 -15.78
N ASN A 186 -3.74 -12.09 -15.38
CA ASN A 186 -2.46 -12.13 -16.09
C ASN A 186 -1.50 -13.18 -15.50
N LEU A 187 -1.86 -13.79 -14.37
CA LEU A 187 -1.07 -14.83 -13.73
C LEU A 187 -1.32 -16.19 -14.43
N GLU A 188 -0.28 -17.02 -14.48
CA GLU A 188 -0.39 -18.40 -14.98
C GLU A 188 -1.52 -19.16 -14.28
N GLU A 189 -2.34 -19.83 -15.08
CA GLU A 189 -3.52 -20.57 -14.63
C GLU A 189 -3.23 -21.55 -13.49
N SER A 190 -2.11 -22.29 -13.57
CA SER A 190 -1.65 -23.19 -12.50
C SER A 190 -1.41 -22.47 -11.17
N LYS A 191 -0.79 -21.28 -11.18
CA LYS A 191 -0.55 -20.46 -9.98
C LYS A 191 -1.83 -19.88 -9.42
N ARG A 192 -2.81 -19.56 -10.27
CA ARG A 192 -4.13 -19.11 -9.83
C ARG A 192 -4.88 -20.24 -9.13
N ILE A 193 -4.83 -21.45 -9.67
CA ILE A 193 -5.43 -22.65 -9.06
C ILE A 193 -4.76 -22.97 -7.72
N GLU A 194 -3.42 -22.92 -7.65
CA GLU A 194 -2.69 -23.09 -6.39
C GLU A 194 -3.17 -22.08 -5.34
N ALA A 195 -3.30 -20.80 -5.71
CA ALA A 195 -3.79 -19.76 -4.82
C ALA A 195 -5.24 -19.99 -4.37
N VAL A 196 -6.09 -20.57 -5.22
CA VAL A 196 -7.47 -20.98 -4.87
C VAL A 196 -7.46 -22.04 -3.78
N TYR A 197 -6.66 -23.10 -3.92
CA TYR A 197 -6.56 -24.16 -2.89
C TYR A 197 -5.96 -23.64 -1.58
N LEU A 198 -5.04 -22.68 -1.63
CA LEU A 198 -4.51 -22.04 -0.42
C LEU A 198 -5.53 -21.14 0.31
N LEU A 199 -6.76 -21.01 -0.20
CA LEU A 199 -7.89 -20.35 0.50
C LEU A 199 -8.83 -21.35 1.18
N GLU A 200 -8.56 -22.65 1.12
CA GLU A 200 -9.44 -23.70 1.67
C GLU A 200 -9.63 -23.63 3.19
N ASP A 201 -8.63 -23.18 3.94
CA ASP A 201 -8.77 -22.99 5.38
C ASP A 201 -9.21 -21.57 5.77
N SER A 202 -9.50 -20.70 4.79
CA SER A 202 -9.88 -19.32 5.09
C SER A 202 -11.30 -19.22 5.63
N LEU A 203 -11.42 -18.68 6.85
CA LEU A 203 -12.70 -18.35 7.47
C LEU A 203 -13.27 -16.99 7.01
N SER A 204 -12.57 -16.29 6.12
CA SER A 204 -12.89 -14.90 5.81
C SER A 204 -13.98 -14.77 4.73
N THR A 205 -14.89 -13.82 4.93
CA THR A 205 -15.91 -13.47 3.92
C THR A 205 -15.30 -12.96 2.62
N ASP A 206 -14.11 -12.38 2.65
CA ASP A 206 -13.47 -11.86 1.44
C ASP A 206 -12.91 -13.00 0.57
N ALA A 207 -12.38 -14.08 1.17
CA ALA A 207 -12.03 -15.29 0.43
C ALA A 207 -13.26 -15.94 -0.21
N ARG A 208 -14.36 -16.09 0.53
CA ARG A 208 -15.63 -16.60 0.00
C ARG A 208 -16.14 -15.76 -1.18
N ASN A 209 -16.06 -14.43 -1.06
CA ASN A 209 -16.45 -13.52 -2.15
C ASN A 209 -15.55 -13.69 -3.38
N ALA A 210 -14.24 -13.86 -3.19
CA ALA A 210 -13.31 -14.11 -4.28
C ALA A 210 -13.62 -15.44 -4.99
N LEU A 211 -13.84 -16.52 -4.24
CA LEU A 211 -14.17 -17.83 -4.80
C LEU A 211 -15.54 -17.83 -5.51
N THR A 212 -16.52 -17.11 -4.96
CA THR A 212 -17.82 -16.88 -5.62
C THR A 212 -17.66 -16.13 -6.94
N THR A 213 -16.76 -15.14 -6.98
CA THR A 213 -16.44 -14.40 -8.20
C THR A 213 -15.75 -15.30 -9.23
N LEU A 214 -14.88 -16.21 -8.80
CA LEU A 214 -14.18 -17.13 -9.71
C LEU A 214 -15.10 -18.21 -10.27
N SER A 215 -16.08 -18.66 -9.49
CA SER A 215 -17.07 -19.68 -9.88
C SER A 215 -18.34 -19.09 -10.53
N SER A 216 -18.38 -17.78 -10.79
CA SER A 216 -19.56 -17.13 -11.37
C SER A 216 -19.87 -17.69 -12.76
N LYS A 217 -21.16 -17.82 -13.04
CA LYS A 217 -21.70 -18.23 -14.34
C LYS A 217 -22.52 -17.10 -14.94
N ASN A 218 -22.40 -16.92 -16.25
CA ASN A 218 -23.23 -15.98 -16.99
C ASN A 218 -24.66 -16.53 -17.17
N SER A 219 -25.53 -15.75 -17.84
CA SER A 219 -26.93 -16.13 -18.11
C SER A 219 -27.10 -17.40 -18.95
N GLU A 220 -26.05 -17.87 -19.63
CA GLU A 220 -26.03 -19.11 -20.41
C GLU A 220 -25.52 -20.31 -19.59
N GLY A 221 -25.18 -20.11 -18.31
CA GLY A 221 -24.64 -21.16 -17.45
C GLY A 221 -23.16 -21.46 -17.68
N LYS A 222 -22.44 -20.67 -18.48
CA LYS A 222 -20.99 -20.81 -18.69
C LYS A 222 -20.22 -20.03 -17.64
N PHE A 223 -19.10 -20.59 -17.17
CA PHE A 223 -18.19 -19.89 -16.28
C PHE A 223 -17.63 -18.62 -16.92
N GLU A 224 -17.53 -17.56 -16.13
CA GLU A 224 -16.91 -16.28 -16.56
C GLU A 224 -15.37 -16.32 -16.46
N THR A 225 -14.82 -17.30 -15.76
CA THR A 225 -13.38 -17.58 -15.67
C THR A 225 -13.03 -18.91 -16.34
N PRO A 226 -11.74 -19.19 -16.61
CA PRO A 226 -11.31 -20.49 -17.14
C PRO A 226 -11.87 -21.65 -16.32
N GLU A 227 -12.37 -22.68 -17.00
CA GLU A 227 -13.20 -23.74 -16.42
C GLU A 227 -12.53 -24.47 -15.25
N ASN A 228 -11.25 -24.80 -15.36
CA ASN A 228 -10.49 -25.43 -14.28
C ASN A 228 -10.32 -24.55 -13.03
N ILE A 229 -10.17 -23.23 -13.17
CA ILE A 229 -10.12 -22.28 -12.05
C ILE A 229 -11.49 -22.21 -11.38
N ALA A 230 -12.54 -22.14 -12.19
CA ALA A 230 -13.91 -22.09 -11.68
C ALA A 230 -14.30 -23.37 -10.92
N LEU A 231 -13.90 -24.54 -11.44
CA LEU A 231 -14.11 -25.83 -10.78
C LEU A 231 -13.33 -25.93 -9.48
N ALA A 232 -12.06 -25.51 -9.45
CA ALA A 232 -11.28 -25.45 -8.21
C ALA A 232 -11.94 -24.51 -7.19
N ALA A 233 -12.46 -23.36 -7.63
CA ALA A 233 -13.17 -22.43 -6.75
C ALA A 233 -14.49 -23.01 -6.22
N GLU A 234 -15.26 -23.74 -7.03
CA GLU A 234 -16.47 -24.44 -6.58
C GLU A 234 -16.16 -25.55 -5.57
N GLU A 235 -15.05 -26.27 -5.75
CA GLU A 235 -14.58 -27.29 -4.81
C GLU A 235 -14.24 -26.67 -3.46
N VAL A 236 -13.33 -25.69 -3.45
CA VAL A 236 -12.89 -25.00 -2.23
C VAL A 236 -14.05 -24.29 -1.52
N SER A 237 -14.98 -23.70 -2.25
CA SER A 237 -16.15 -23.02 -1.67
C SER A 237 -17.07 -23.94 -0.89
N LYS A 238 -17.03 -25.26 -1.12
CA LYS A 238 -17.84 -26.23 -0.35
C LYS A 238 -17.21 -26.57 1.01
N SER A 239 -15.92 -26.30 1.16
CA SER A 239 -15.16 -26.58 2.38
C SER A 239 -15.22 -25.44 3.41
N ILE A 240 -15.61 -24.21 3.01
CA ILE A 240 -15.65 -23.00 3.86
C ILE A 240 -17.04 -22.41 4.06
#